data_AF-A0A536Z475-F1
#
_entry.id   AF-A0A536Z475-F1
#
_cell.length_a   1.000
_cell.length_b   1.000
_cell.length_c   1.000
_cell.angle_alpha   90.00
_cell.angle_beta   90.00
_cell.angle_gamma   90.00
#
_symmetry.space_group_name_H-M   'P 1'
#
loop_
_entity.id
_entity.type
_entity.pdbx_description
1 polymer ?
#
loop_
_entity_poly.entity_id
_entity_poly.type
_entity_poly.pdbx_seq_one_letter_code
_entity_poly.pdbx_strand_id
1 'polypeptide(L)'
;ERGGVLGAMETGYQRGKIQEESLYYEHKKHDGSYPIVGVNTFLAKHSAEAPKKIELARSTEEEKQSQLKRLAEFHARNAAAAPNALERLKRVVIENGNVFAEL
;
A
#
# COMPACT_ATOMS: atom_id res chain seq x y z
N GLU A 1 -11.03 -28.81 -6.12
CA GLU A 1 -9.95 -27.84 -5.79
C GLU A 1 -10.22 -26.53 -6.51
N ARG A 2 -9.96 -25.37 -5.89
CA ARG A 2 -10.48 -24.03 -6.29
C ARG A 2 -9.86 -23.42 -7.57
N GLY A 3 -9.42 -24.24 -8.54
CA GLY A 3 -8.83 -23.74 -9.79
C GLY A 3 -7.43 -23.12 -9.65
N GLY A 4 -6.61 -23.62 -8.71
CA GLY A 4 -5.28 -23.06 -8.44
C GLY A 4 -5.32 -21.66 -7.80
N VAL A 5 -4.18 -20.95 -7.84
CA VAL A 5 -4.06 -19.62 -7.19
C VAL A 5 -4.98 -18.58 -7.85
N LEU A 6 -5.06 -18.58 -9.19
CA LEU A 6 -5.88 -17.62 -9.94
C LEU A 6 -7.38 -17.82 -9.67
N GLY A 7 -7.89 -19.06 -9.72
CA GLY A 7 -9.29 -19.33 -9.39
C GLY A 7 -9.65 -19.03 -7.93
N ALA A 8 -8.70 -19.23 -7.00
CA ALA A 8 -8.87 -18.81 -5.61
C ALA A 8 -8.91 -17.26 -5.47
N MET A 9 -8.15 -16.53 -6.29
CA MET A 9 -8.21 -15.06 -6.32
C MET A 9 -9.53 -14.54 -6.89
N GLU A 10 -10.07 -15.17 -7.94
CA GLU A 10 -11.37 -14.80 -8.52
C GLU A 10 -12.53 -14.97 -7.53
N THR A 11 -12.49 -16.03 -6.72
CA THR A 11 -13.45 -16.26 -5.63
C THR A 11 -13.16 -15.43 -4.38
N GLY A 12 -12.05 -14.69 -4.37
CA GLY A 12 -11.60 -13.87 -3.22
C GLY A 12 -11.17 -14.69 -2.01
N TYR A 13 -10.86 -15.98 -2.17
CA TYR A 13 -10.59 -16.91 -1.09
C TYR A 13 -9.41 -16.47 -0.21
N GLN A 14 -8.25 -16.14 -0.79
CA GLN A 14 -7.08 -15.74 -0.01
C GLN A 14 -7.36 -14.45 0.78
N ARG A 15 -8.02 -13.46 0.15
CA ARG A 15 -8.42 -12.22 0.81
C ARG A 15 -9.38 -12.48 1.96
N GLY A 16 -10.42 -13.30 1.73
CA GLY A 16 -11.38 -13.69 2.75
C GLY A 16 -10.69 -14.39 3.92
N LYS A 17 -9.79 -15.34 3.64
CA LYS A 17 -9.07 -16.07 4.69
C LYS A 17 -8.17 -15.16 5.51
N ILE A 18 -7.45 -14.23 4.88
CA ILE A 18 -6.63 -13.23 5.59
C ILE A 18 -7.51 -12.37 6.51
N GLN A 19 -8.68 -11.94 6.02
CA GLN A 19 -9.61 -11.14 6.80
C GLN A 19 -10.20 -11.91 7.99
N GLU A 20 -10.59 -13.16 7.80
CA GLU A 20 -11.08 -14.04 8.87
C GLU A 20 -10.03 -14.23 9.96
N GLU A 21 -8.79 -14.53 9.59
CA GLU A 21 -7.69 -14.72 10.55
C GLU A 21 -7.33 -13.40 11.26
N SER A 22 -7.39 -12.27 10.55
CA SER A 22 -7.21 -10.94 11.15
C SER A 22 -8.30 -10.64 12.18
N LEU A 23 -9.57 -10.94 11.87
CA LEU A 23 -10.68 -10.76 12.82
C LEU A 23 -10.54 -11.69 14.02
N TYR A 24 -10.16 -12.95 13.81
CA TYR A 24 -9.92 -13.90 14.88
C TYR A 24 -8.81 -13.44 15.83
N TYR A 25 -7.69 -12.96 15.27
CA TYR A 25 -6.61 -12.39 16.06
C TYR A 25 -7.06 -11.16 16.87
N GLU A 26 -7.76 -10.21 16.24
CA GLU A 26 -8.25 -9.02 16.92
C GLU A 26 -9.27 -9.37 18.01
N HIS A 27 -10.17 -10.34 17.79
CA HIS A 27 -11.09 -10.82 18.82
C HIS A 27 -10.32 -11.35 20.03
N LYS A 28 -9.31 -12.20 19.81
CA LYS A 28 -8.51 -12.76 20.89
C LYS A 28 -7.68 -11.71 21.65
N LYS A 29 -7.21 -10.70 20.94
CA LYS A 29 -6.53 -9.55 21.54
C LYS A 29 -7.50 -8.74 22.40
N HIS A 30 -8.73 -8.52 21.95
CA HIS A 30 -9.72 -7.73 22.68
C HIS A 30 -10.35 -8.49 23.86
N ASP A 31 -10.62 -9.79 23.72
CA ASP A 31 -11.19 -10.62 24.78
C ASP A 31 -10.16 -11.09 25.82
N GLY A 32 -8.86 -10.91 25.54
CA GLY A 32 -7.75 -11.23 26.43
C GLY A 32 -7.29 -12.69 26.38
N SER A 33 -7.92 -13.54 25.55
CA SER A 33 -7.51 -14.93 25.35
C SER A 33 -6.14 -15.05 24.67
N TYR A 34 -5.69 -13.99 23.98
CA TYR A 34 -4.31 -13.84 23.52
C TYR A 34 -3.59 -12.74 24.31
N PRO A 35 -2.69 -13.11 25.26
CA PRO A 35 -2.07 -12.14 26.15
C PRO A 35 -1.04 -11.26 25.43
N ILE A 36 -1.25 -9.94 25.48
CA ILE A 36 -0.35 -8.90 24.96
C ILE A 36 0.00 -7.93 26.09
N VAL A 37 1.27 -7.99 26.53
CA VAL A 37 1.82 -7.18 27.63
C VAL A 37 1.71 -5.69 27.29
N GLY A 38 1.13 -4.90 28.19
CA GLY A 38 0.96 -3.46 28.02
C GLY A 38 -0.25 -3.07 27.15
N VAL A 39 -1.03 -4.04 26.68
CA VAL A 39 -2.25 -3.80 25.87
C VAL A 39 -3.50 -4.37 26.55
N ASN A 40 -3.53 -5.69 26.83
CA ASN A 40 -4.69 -6.35 27.48
C ASN A 40 -4.32 -7.08 28.77
N THR A 41 -3.02 -7.27 29.05
CA THR A 41 -2.51 -7.86 30.28
C THR A 41 -1.28 -7.11 30.78
N PHE A 42 -0.96 -7.24 32.07
CA PHE A 42 0.15 -6.54 32.73
C PHE A 42 0.16 -5.02 32.45
N LEU A 43 -1.01 -4.38 32.59
CA LEU A 43 -1.15 -2.93 32.41
C LEU A 43 -0.45 -2.16 33.54
N ALA A 44 0.23 -1.07 33.19
CA ALA A 44 0.82 -0.18 34.17
C ALA A 44 -0.26 0.54 34.99
N LYS A 45 -0.13 0.54 36.33
CA LYS A 45 -1.10 1.15 37.26
C LYS A 45 -1.23 2.68 37.16
N HIS A 46 -0.33 3.35 36.44
CA HIS A 46 -0.31 4.80 36.24
C HIS A 46 -0.29 5.09 34.73
N SER A 47 -1.36 4.74 34.03
CA SER A 47 -1.45 4.84 32.57
C SER A 47 -1.75 6.27 32.05
N ALA A 48 -1.38 7.31 32.80
CA ALA A 48 -1.67 8.70 32.47
C ALA A 48 -0.42 9.54 32.19
N GLU A 49 0.74 8.92 31.93
CA GLU A 49 1.82 9.66 31.28
C GLU A 49 1.40 9.95 29.84
N ALA A 50 1.25 11.23 29.51
CA ALA A 50 1.04 11.67 28.14
C ALA A 50 2.06 10.96 27.23
N PRO A 51 1.63 10.40 26.09
CA PRO A 51 2.52 9.68 25.21
C PRO A 51 3.76 10.55 24.95
N LYS A 52 4.94 9.99 25.21
CA LYS A 52 6.20 10.67 24.94
C LYS A 52 6.12 11.26 23.53
N LYS A 53 6.53 12.52 23.37
CA LYS A 53 6.54 13.16 22.05
C LYS A 53 7.54 12.40 21.17
N ILE A 54 7.03 11.51 20.34
CA ILE A 54 7.79 10.78 19.33
C ILE A 54 7.89 11.66 18.11
N GLU A 55 9.10 11.85 17.60
CA GLU A 55 9.31 12.52 16.33
C GLU A 55 8.75 11.63 15.20
N LEU A 56 7.92 12.22 14.35
CA LEU A 56 7.29 11.51 13.24
C LEU A 56 7.98 11.94 11.95
N ALA A 57 8.48 10.98 11.19
CA ALA A 57 8.95 11.21 9.84
C ALA A 57 7.75 11.59 8.95
N ARG A 58 7.73 12.84 8.48
CA ARG A 58 6.73 13.36 7.54
C ARG A 58 7.46 14.16 6.47
N SER A 59 6.96 14.08 5.24
CA SER A 59 7.44 14.94 4.17
C SER A 59 7.19 16.41 4.50
N THR A 60 8.15 17.28 4.21
CA THR A 60 7.97 18.73 4.36
C THR A 60 7.14 19.30 3.21
N GLU A 61 6.72 20.54 3.35
CA GLU A 61 5.99 21.22 2.26
C GLU A 61 6.92 21.51 1.08
N GLU A 62 8.17 21.86 1.36
CA GLU A 62 9.20 22.14 0.36
C GLU A 62 9.50 20.92 -0.50
N GLU A 63 9.53 19.72 0.10
CA GLU A 63 9.70 18.46 -0.64
C GLU A 63 8.54 18.21 -1.62
N LYS A 64 7.31 18.48 -1.20
CA LYS A 64 6.13 18.34 -2.06
C LYS A 64 6.17 19.32 -3.22
N GLN A 65 6.47 20.60 -2.94
CA GLN A 65 6.59 21.63 -3.97
C GLN A 65 7.75 21.34 -4.94
N SER A 66 8.86 20.81 -4.43
CA SER A 66 9.99 20.35 -5.25
C SER A 66 9.56 19.23 -6.21
N GLN A 67 8.81 18.24 -5.74
CA GLN A 67 8.30 17.17 -6.60
C GLN A 67 7.34 17.67 -7.68
N LEU A 68 6.44 18.60 -7.35
CA LEU A 68 5.54 19.22 -8.32
C LEU A 68 6.30 20.01 -9.40
N LYS A 69 7.30 20.79 -8.99
CA LYS A 69 8.14 21.54 -9.92
C LYS A 69 8.89 20.61 -10.87
N ARG A 70 9.53 19.56 -10.33
CA ARG A 70 10.26 18.56 -11.14
C ARG A 70 9.33 17.83 -12.11
N LEU A 71 8.09 17.55 -11.71
CA LEU A 71 7.07 16.93 -12.56
C LEU A 71 6.70 17.86 -13.72
N ALA A 72 6.41 19.13 -13.43
CA ALA A 72 6.06 20.13 -14.46
C ALA A 72 7.21 20.34 -15.45
N GLU A 73 8.45 20.44 -14.97
CA GLU A 73 9.66 20.56 -15.81
C GLU A 73 9.86 19.31 -16.68
N PHE A 74 9.65 18.11 -16.13
CA PHE A 74 9.73 16.86 -16.88
C PHE A 74 8.68 16.79 -17.99
N HIS A 75 7.43 17.18 -17.70
CA HIS A 75 6.36 17.25 -18.70
C HIS A 75 6.69 18.27 -19.80
N ALA A 76 7.13 19.47 -19.43
CA ALA A 76 7.47 20.51 -20.39
C ALA A 76 8.62 20.07 -21.32
N ARG A 77 9.67 19.46 -20.77
CA ARG A 77 10.81 18.95 -21.55
C ARG A 77 10.41 17.86 -22.56
N ASN A 78 9.41 17.03 -22.23
CA ASN A 78 9.00 15.89 -23.06
C ASN A 78 7.67 16.12 -23.80
N ALA A 79 7.12 17.34 -23.81
CA ALA A 79 5.78 17.62 -24.31
C ALA A 79 5.55 17.16 -25.76
N ALA A 80 6.56 17.26 -26.61
CA ALA A 80 6.48 16.83 -28.00
C ALA A 80 6.58 15.30 -28.18
N ALA A 81 7.36 14.61 -27.34
CA ALA A 81 7.61 13.18 -27.47
C ALA A 81 6.58 12.31 -26.74
N ALA A 82 6.02 12.83 -25.63
CA ALA A 82 5.14 12.07 -24.75
C ALA A 82 3.89 11.49 -25.43
N PRO A 83 3.12 12.24 -26.26
CA PRO A 83 1.92 11.69 -26.90
C PRO A 83 2.25 10.46 -27.76
N ASN A 84 3.30 10.55 -28.57
CA ASN A 84 3.70 9.45 -29.46
C ASN A 84 4.23 8.24 -28.67
N ALA A 85 4.96 8.46 -27.58
CA ALA A 85 5.44 7.38 -26.73
C ALA A 85 4.28 6.62 -26.06
N LEU A 86 3.29 7.36 -25.53
CA LEU A 86 2.11 6.75 -24.91
C LEU A 86 1.25 5.97 -25.91
N GLU A 87 1.09 6.47 -27.15
CA GLU A 87 0.37 5.74 -28.19
C GLU A 87 1.08 4.44 -28.61
N ARG A 88 2.42 4.43 -28.67
CA ARG A 88 3.15 3.19 -28.93
C ARG A 88 2.97 2.17 -27.80
N LEU A 89 3.04 2.59 -26.54
CA LEU A 89 2.82 1.70 -25.40
C LEU A 89 1.42 1.07 -25.45
N LYS A 90 0.38 1.85 -25.72
CA LYS A 90 -0.99 1.33 -25.91
C LYS A 90 -1.04 0.32 -27.04
N ARG A 91 -0.42 0.63 -28.19
CA ARG A 91 -0.40 -0.27 -29.35
C ARG A 91 0.30 -1.59 -29.03
N VAL A 92 1.45 -1.56 -28.35
CA VAL A 92 2.18 -2.77 -27.93
C VAL A 92 1.29 -3.67 -27.06
N VAL A 93 0.50 -3.10 -26.15
CA VAL A 93 -0.46 -3.87 -25.34
C VAL A 93 -1.56 -4.50 -26.21
N ILE A 94 -2.15 -3.75 -27.14
CA ILE A 94 -3.20 -4.23 -28.06
C ILE A 94 -2.68 -5.35 -28.96
N GLU A 95 -1.45 -5.22 -29.44
CA GLU A 95 -0.77 -6.20 -30.30
C GLU A 95 -0.18 -7.38 -29.50
N ASN A 96 -0.42 -7.43 -28.18
CA ASN A 96 0.10 -8.45 -27.26
C ASN A 96 1.63 -8.61 -27.33
N GLY A 97 2.33 -7.48 -27.53
CA GLY A 97 3.78 -7.39 -27.56
C GLY A 97 4.41 -7.27 -26.17
N ASN A 98 5.74 -7.22 -26.12
CA ASN A 98 6.47 -7.08 -24.87
C ASN A 98 6.36 -5.64 -24.32
N VAL A 99 5.45 -5.45 -23.36
CA VAL A 99 5.19 -4.15 -22.71
C VAL A 99 6.45 -3.59 -22.04
N PHE A 100 7.29 -4.43 -21.43
CA PHE A 100 8.49 -3.97 -20.73
C PHE A 100 9.53 -3.36 -21.67
N ALA A 101 9.57 -3.78 -22.94
CA ALA A 101 10.49 -3.24 -23.93
C ALA A 101 10.09 -1.83 -24.44
N GLU A 102 8.83 -1.41 -24.25
CA GLU A 102 8.34 -0.07 -24.64
C GLU A 102 8.25 0.91 -23.46
N LEU A 103 8.41 0.45 -22.22
CA LEU A 103 8.49 1.29 -21.00
C LEU A 103 9.83 2.03 -20.91
#